data_AF-S3ZFH2-F1
#
_entry.id   AF-S3ZFH2-F1
#
_cell.length_a   1.000
_cell.length_b   1.000
_cell.length_c   1.000
_cell.angle_alpha   90.00
_cell.angle_beta   90.00
_cell.angle_gamma   90.00
#
_symmetry.space_group_name_H-M   'P 1'
#
loop_
_entity.id
_entity.type
_entity.pdbx_description
1 polymer ?
#
loop_
_entity_poly.entity_id
_entity_poly.type
_entity_poly.pdbx_seq_one_letter_code
_entity_poly.pdbx_strand_id
1 'polypeptide(L)'
;MEVVVIDKATFERMLSGFEIFAEKVERLCREQEDLGEKEWLDSDDVCRLLCISPRTLQTMRENGTLAYTKISHKVYYRPEDVKAVFPVAEMKRCITAGKERKCNVTNKQTSQPTNQPTNRYLTYE
;
A
#
# COMPACT_ATOMS: atom_id res chain seq x y z
N MET A 1 8.81 44.20 -31.31
CA MET A 1 7.84 43.76 -30.30
C MET A 1 6.56 43.48 -31.02
N GLU A 2 6.13 42.22 -31.07
CA GLU A 2 4.89 41.81 -31.70
C GLU A 2 3.78 41.90 -30.66
N VAL A 3 2.67 42.57 -31.00
CA VAL A 3 1.52 42.73 -30.11
C VAL A 3 0.35 42.01 -30.75
N VAL A 4 -0.10 40.94 -30.10
CA VAL A 4 -1.30 40.21 -30.48
C VAL A 4 -2.45 40.75 -29.62
N VAL A 5 -3.48 41.29 -30.29
CA VAL A 5 -4.70 41.79 -29.64
C VAL A 5 -5.76 40.71 -29.78
N ILE A 6 -6.33 40.30 -28.64
CA ILE A 6 -7.36 39.25 -28.57
C ILE A 6 -8.61 39.88 -27.98
N ASP A 7 -9.75 39.65 -28.63
CA ASP A 7 -11.05 40.07 -28.10
C ASP A 7 -11.30 39.45 -26.73
N LYS A 8 -11.85 40.25 -25.81
CA LYS A 8 -12.16 39.81 -24.45
C LYS A 8 -12.96 38.49 -24.44
N ALA A 9 -13.99 38.40 -25.28
CA ALA A 9 -14.84 37.20 -25.34
C ALA A 9 -14.06 35.93 -25.74
N THR A 10 -13.05 36.07 -26.61
CA THR A 10 -12.19 34.95 -27.03
C THR A 10 -11.27 34.51 -25.89
N PHE A 11 -10.69 35.47 -25.16
CA PHE A 11 -9.85 35.17 -24.00
C PHE A 11 -10.65 34.48 -22.88
N GLU A 12 -11.86 34.95 -22.57
CA GLU A 12 -12.74 34.32 -21.57
C GLU A 12 -13.12 32.88 -21.94
N ARG A 13 -13.34 32.60 -23.23
CA ARG A 13 -13.59 31.22 -23.71
C ARG A 13 -12.38 30.32 -23.54
N MET A 14 -11.18 30.85 -23.75
CA MET A 14 -9.93 30.11 -23.52
C MET A 14 -9.73 29.83 -22.03
N LEU A 15 -9.95 30.82 -21.16
CA LEU A 15 -9.87 30.66 -19.71
C LEU A 15 -10.87 29.60 -19.22
N SER A 16 -12.13 29.69 -19.64
CA SER A 16 -13.15 28.69 -19.29
C SER A 16 -12.77 27.28 -19.75
N GLY A 17 -12.22 27.14 -20.96
CA GLY A 17 -11.72 25.86 -21.46
C GLY A 17 -10.55 25.32 -20.64
N PHE A 18 -9.65 26.19 -20.19
CA PHE A 18 -8.52 25.83 -19.34
C PHE A 18 -8.95 25.42 -17.94
N GLU A 19 -9.97 26.06 -17.38
CA GLU A 19 -10.49 25.74 -16.04
C GLU A 19 -11.19 24.38 -16.04
N ILE A 20 -11.99 24.08 -17.06
CA ILE A 20 -12.56 22.73 -17.28
C ILE A 20 -11.46 21.68 -17.47
N PHE A 21 -10.37 22.05 -18.14
CA PHE A 21 -9.23 21.15 -18.31
C PHE A 21 -8.53 20.89 -16.97
N ALA A 22 -8.25 21.94 -16.20
CA ALA A 22 -7.64 21.82 -14.88
C ALA A 22 -8.48 20.94 -13.95
N GLU A 23 -9.81 21.13 -13.94
CA GLU A 23 -10.74 20.29 -13.16
C GLU A 23 -10.66 18.81 -13.57
N LYS A 24 -10.62 18.53 -14.88
CA LYS A 24 -10.48 17.15 -15.38
C LYS A 24 -9.15 16.53 -14.98
N VAL A 25 -8.05 17.29 -15.05
CA VAL A 25 -6.72 16.82 -14.64
C VAL A 25 -6.70 16.55 -13.13
N GLU A 26 -7.25 17.45 -12.31
CA GLU A 26 -7.31 17.23 -10.85
C GLU A 26 -8.09 15.96 -10.51
N ARG A 27 -9.23 15.72 -11.17
CA ARG A 27 -10.01 14.50 -10.96
C ARG A 27 -9.21 13.23 -11.32
N LEU A 28 -8.50 13.24 -12.44
CA LEU A 28 -7.66 12.11 -12.85
C LEU A 28 -6.49 11.87 -11.88
N CYS A 29 -5.88 12.93 -11.37
CA CYS A 29 -4.82 12.83 -10.37
C CYS A 29 -5.34 12.22 -9.06
N ARG A 30 -6.51 12.66 -8.57
CA ARG A 30 -7.15 12.08 -7.37
C ARG A 30 -7.48 10.60 -7.55
N GLU A 31 -8.00 10.21 -8.71
CA GLU A 31 -8.29 8.81 -9.03
C GLU A 31 -7.01 7.96 -9.10
N GLN A 32 -5.88 8.53 -9.52
CA GLN A 32 -4.58 7.86 -9.49
C GLN A 32 -3.97 7.74 -8.10
N GLU A 33 -4.13 8.74 -7.21
CA GLU A 33 -3.65 8.65 -5.83
C GLU A 33 -4.29 7.46 -5.07
N ASP A 34 -5.54 7.12 -5.41
CA ASP A 34 -6.22 5.98 -4.80
C ASP A 34 -5.75 4.60 -5.32
N LEU A 35 -5.18 4.55 -6.53
CA LEU A 35 -4.88 3.31 -7.26
C LEU A 35 -3.39 3.03 -7.52
N GLY A 36 -2.53 4.05 -7.57
CA GLY A 36 -1.19 3.96 -8.17
C GLY A 36 -0.01 3.96 -7.21
N GLU A 37 -0.09 4.65 -6.08
CA GLU A 37 1.08 4.94 -5.22
C GLU A 37 0.90 4.54 -3.77
N LYS A 38 0.05 3.56 -3.51
CA LYS A 38 0.05 2.88 -2.22
C LYS A 38 1.28 1.99 -2.17
N GLU A 39 2.38 2.60 -1.75
CA GLU A 39 3.67 1.99 -1.49
C GLU A 39 3.47 0.61 -0.87
N TRP A 40 3.99 -0.41 -1.56
CA TRP A 40 3.88 -1.78 -1.11
C TRP A 40 4.45 -1.91 0.30
N LEU A 41 3.63 -2.36 1.24
CA LEU A 41 4.04 -2.45 2.64
C LEU A 41 4.95 -3.65 2.80
N ASP A 42 6.06 -3.48 3.51
CA ASP A 42 6.84 -4.62 3.96
C ASP A 42 6.28 -5.25 5.24
N SER A 43 6.91 -6.33 5.69
CA SER A 43 6.45 -7.04 6.88
C SER A 43 6.59 -6.21 8.15
N ASP A 44 7.57 -5.30 8.21
CA ASP A 44 7.77 -4.42 9.35
C ASP A 44 6.73 -3.29 9.36
N ASP A 45 6.42 -2.73 8.19
CA ASP A 45 5.36 -1.74 8.00
C ASP A 45 4.00 -2.31 8.41
N VAL A 46 3.68 -3.53 7.97
CA VAL A 46 2.43 -4.19 8.35
C VAL A 46 2.39 -4.51 9.85
N CYS A 47 3.50 -4.97 10.43
CA CYS A 47 3.59 -5.20 11.87
C CYS A 47 3.39 -3.92 12.69
N ARG A 48 3.96 -2.79 12.24
CA ARG A 48 3.78 -1.47 12.87
C ARG A 48 2.35 -0.96 12.69
N LEU A 49 1.80 -1.06 11.48
CA LEU A 49 0.48 -0.56 11.14
C LEU A 49 -0.62 -1.29 11.91
N LEU A 50 -0.48 -2.60 12.10
CA LEU A 50 -1.45 -3.45 12.78
C LEU A 50 -1.14 -3.68 14.27
N CYS A 51 -0.02 -3.17 14.78
CA CYS A 51 0.48 -3.44 16.13
C CYS A 51 0.58 -4.94 16.45
N ILE A 52 0.97 -5.76 15.47
CA ILE A 52 1.09 -7.22 15.61
C ILE A 52 2.54 -7.70 15.62
N SER A 53 2.78 -8.82 16.28
CA SER A 53 4.09 -9.48 16.22
C SER A 53 4.33 -10.14 14.85
N PRO A 54 5.59 -10.30 14.41
CA PRO A 54 5.92 -11.03 13.18
C PRO A 54 5.37 -12.45 13.16
N ARG A 55 5.25 -13.09 14.34
CA ARG A 55 4.68 -14.43 14.47
C ARG A 55 3.18 -14.46 14.14
N THR A 56 2.46 -13.41 14.50
CA THR A 56 1.04 -13.24 14.16
C THR A 56 0.89 -13.02 12.66
N LEU A 57 1.71 -12.15 12.06
CA LEU A 57 1.70 -11.90 10.61
C LEU A 57 2.02 -13.18 9.81
N GLN A 58 2.91 -14.03 10.33
CA GLN A 58 3.17 -15.35 9.76
C GLN A 58 1.92 -16.25 9.80
N THR A 59 1.26 -16.40 10.95
CA THR A 59 0.03 -17.19 11.06
C THR A 59 -1.06 -16.70 10.11
N MET A 60 -1.19 -15.39 9.92
CA MET A 60 -2.18 -14.82 8.98
C MET A 60 -1.89 -15.16 7.53
N ARG A 61 -0.61 -15.24 7.14
CA ARG A 61 -0.21 -15.72 5.81
C ARG A 61 -0.48 -17.22 5.64
N GLU A 62 -0.17 -18.01 6.66
CA GLU A 62 -0.38 -19.47 6.66
C GLU A 62 -1.87 -19.82 6.60
N ASN A 63 -2.71 -19.07 7.30
CA ASN A 63 -4.17 -19.25 7.34
C ASN A 63 -4.89 -18.63 6.11
N GLY A 64 -4.17 -17.93 5.23
CA GLY A 64 -4.75 -17.26 4.06
C GLY A 64 -5.62 -16.04 4.39
N THR A 65 -5.54 -15.52 5.63
CA THR A 65 -6.31 -14.36 6.08
C THR A 65 -5.80 -13.05 5.45
N LEU A 66 -4.50 -12.96 5.15
CA LEU A 66 -3.90 -11.79 4.54
C LEU A 66 -3.19 -12.17 3.23
N ALA A 67 -3.59 -11.54 2.13
CA ALA A 67 -2.96 -11.71 0.83
C ALA A 67 -1.55 -11.11 0.83
N TYR A 68 -0.61 -11.80 0.20
CA TYR A 68 0.78 -11.37 0.12
C TYR A 68 1.36 -11.65 -1.26
N THR A 69 2.33 -10.82 -1.66
CA THR A 69 3.12 -11.04 -2.86
C THR A 69 4.58 -11.22 -2.45
N LYS A 70 5.21 -12.29 -2.93
CA LYS A 70 6.64 -12.54 -2.70
C LYS A 70 7.40 -12.15 -3.95
N ILE A 71 8.28 -11.18 -3.81
CA ILE A 71 9.20 -10.75 -4.88
C ILE A 71 10.60 -11.10 -4.40
N SER A 72 11.22 -12.07 -5.08
CA SER A 72 12.52 -12.63 -4.69
C SER A 72 12.50 -13.20 -3.26
N HIS A 73 13.13 -12.52 -2.30
CA HIS A 73 13.24 -12.95 -0.90
C HIS A 73 12.41 -12.09 0.06
N LYS A 74 11.80 -11.00 -0.40
CA LYS A 74 11.01 -10.09 0.44
C LYS A 74 9.52 -10.28 0.15
N VAL A 75 8.73 -10.19 1.21
CA VAL A 75 7.28 -10.30 1.16
C VAL A 75 6.68 -8.92 1.29
N TYR A 76 5.78 -8.62 0.37
CA TYR A 76 5.10 -7.34 0.24
C TYR A 76 3.59 -7.53 0.33
N TYR A 77 2.91 -6.50 0.81
CA TYR A 77 1.47 -6.48 1.00
C TYR A 77 0.89 -5.24 0.32
N ARG A 78 -0.26 -5.41 -0.32
CA ARG A 78 -1.02 -4.28 -0.85
C ARG A 78 -1.74 -3.59 0.30
N PRO A 79 -1.68 -2.25 0.42
CA PRO A 79 -2.38 -1.55 1.49
C PRO A 79 -3.90 -1.76 1.46
N GLU A 80 -4.51 -2.01 0.29
CA GLU A 80 -5.92 -2.40 0.15
C GLU A 80 -6.23 -3.68 0.92
N ASP A 81 -5.42 -4.72 0.71
CA ASP A 81 -5.60 -6.03 1.31
C ASP A 81 -5.40 -5.94 2.84
N VAL A 82 -4.44 -5.14 3.30
CA VAL A 82 -4.21 -4.89 4.73
C VAL A 82 -5.38 -4.14 5.37
N LYS A 83 -5.92 -3.12 4.69
CA LYS A 83 -7.09 -2.36 5.16
C LYS A 83 -8.38 -3.20 5.18
N ALA A 84 -8.58 -4.06 4.18
CA ALA A 84 -9.76 -4.91 4.06
C ALA A 84 -9.85 -5.94 5.19
N VAL A 85 -8.71 -6.50 5.61
CA VAL A 85 -8.65 -7.48 6.71
C VAL A 85 -8.79 -6.81 8.07
N PHE A 86 -8.45 -5.51 8.18
CA PHE A 86 -8.44 -4.77 9.44
C PHE A 86 -9.16 -3.41 9.38
N PRO A 87 -10.50 -3.40 9.29
CA PRO A 87 -11.29 -2.19 9.49
C PRO A 87 -11.36 -1.85 10.98
N VAL A 88 -10.26 -1.34 11.58
CA VAL A 88 -10.18 -0.67 12.90
C VAL A 88 -10.66 -1.48 14.14
N ALA A 89 -11.25 -2.66 13.97
CA ALA A 89 -11.98 -3.38 15.01
C ALA A 89 -11.59 -4.86 15.04
N GLU A 90 -10.48 -5.19 15.70
CA GLU A 90 -10.39 -6.38 16.59
C GLU A 90 -9.08 -6.37 17.40
N MET A 91 -8.94 -5.33 18.23
CA MET A 91 -7.97 -5.28 19.33
C MET A 91 -8.38 -6.22 20.47
N LYS A 92 -8.56 -7.53 20.23
CA LYS A 92 -8.86 -8.51 21.30
C LYS A 92 -8.34 -9.90 20.95
N ARG A 93 -7.08 -10.20 21.32
CA ARG A 93 -6.61 -11.47 21.94
C ARG A 93 -5.08 -11.63 21.83
N CYS A 94 -4.34 -11.12 22.82
CA CYS A 94 -3.00 -11.61 23.19
C CYS A 94 -2.74 -11.52 24.71
N ILE A 95 -3.76 -11.21 25.53
CA ILE A 95 -3.67 -11.26 27.00
C ILE A 95 -4.37 -12.54 27.47
N THR A 96 -3.92 -13.71 27.03
CA THR A 96 -4.30 -15.00 27.65
C THR A 96 -3.23 -16.06 27.37
N ALA A 97 -1.99 -15.79 27.78
CA ALA A 97 -0.98 -16.75 28.24
C ALA A 97 0.29 -15.92 28.51
N GLY A 98 0.74 -15.92 29.77
CA GLY A 98 1.62 -14.90 30.32
C GLY A 98 2.97 -14.68 29.63
N LYS A 99 3.63 -13.63 30.14
CA LYS A 99 4.96 -13.08 29.84
C LYS A 99 4.98 -11.96 28.79
N GLU A 100 5.13 -10.75 29.32
CA GLU A 100 5.53 -9.49 28.69
C GLU A 100 6.28 -9.71 27.37
N ARG A 101 5.60 -9.48 26.24
CA ARG A 101 6.28 -9.32 24.96
C ARG A 101 6.56 -7.84 24.77
N LYS A 102 7.71 -7.38 25.28
CA LYS A 102 8.35 -6.20 24.71
C LYS A 102 8.58 -6.51 23.23
N CYS A 103 7.92 -5.77 22.34
CA CYS A 103 8.24 -5.79 20.92
C CYS A 103 9.61 -5.11 20.75
N ASN A 104 10.68 -5.86 20.96
CA ASN A 104 12.03 -5.42 20.66
C ASN A 104 12.21 -5.47 19.15
N VAL A 105 11.82 -4.39 18.47
CA VAL A 105 12.23 -4.12 17.08
C VAL A 105 13.73 -3.84 17.13
N THR A 106 14.52 -4.91 17.20
CA THR A 106 15.96 -4.82 17.04
C THR A 106 16.18 -5.01 15.55
N ASN A 107 16.14 -3.90 14.81
CA ASN A 107 16.54 -3.89 13.42
C ASN A 107 18.02 -4.31 13.36
N LYS A 108 18.27 -5.54 12.91
CA LYS A 108 19.56 -5.93 12.36
C LYS A 108 19.35 -6.17 10.87
N GLN A 109 19.93 -5.28 10.08
CA GLN A 109 20.26 -5.52 8.69
C GLN A 109 20.98 -6.87 8.61
N THR A 110 20.42 -7.85 7.89
CA THR A 110 21.22 -8.97 7.40
C THR A 110 20.60 -9.54 6.14
N SER A 111 21.20 -9.12 5.03
CA SER A 111 21.30 -9.82 3.77
C SER A 111 21.54 -11.34 3.93
N GLN A 112 20.58 -12.15 3.46
CA GLN A 112 20.65 -13.55 2.94
C GLN A 112 21.43 -14.63 3.75
N PRO A 113 21.36 -15.94 3.42
CA PRO A 113 20.39 -16.74 2.64
C PRO A 113 19.87 -17.96 3.43
N THR A 114 18.67 -18.50 3.16
CA THR A 114 18.37 -19.92 3.50
C THR A 114 17.14 -20.50 2.77
N ASN A 115 17.43 -21.41 1.84
CA ASN A 115 16.85 -22.73 1.55
C ASN A 115 15.32 -22.95 1.40
N GLN A 116 14.98 -23.29 0.14
CA GLN A 116 13.84 -23.99 -0.51
C GLN A 116 12.89 -24.90 0.33
N PRO A 117 11.79 -25.43 -0.26
CA PRO A 117 10.93 -24.95 -1.35
C PRO A 117 9.43 -25.04 -0.95
N THR A 118 8.56 -24.16 -1.45
CA THR A 118 7.16 -24.59 -1.66
C THR A 118 6.54 -23.85 -2.83
N ASN A 119 6.06 -24.69 -3.74
CA ASN A 119 5.58 -24.48 -5.07
C ASN A 119 4.15 -23.89 -5.06
N ARG A 120 3.89 -22.85 -5.85
CA ARG A 120 2.69 -22.80 -6.68
C ARG A 120 2.86 -21.79 -7.81
N TYR A 121 3.35 -22.30 -8.93
CA TYR A 121 3.23 -21.65 -10.23
C TYR A 121 1.73 -21.47 -10.55
N LEU A 122 1.34 -20.24 -10.93
CA LEU A 122 0.14 -20.03 -11.73
C LEU A 122 0.56 -20.20 -13.19
N THR A 123 0.17 -21.32 -13.78
CA THR A 123 0.25 -21.55 -15.23
C THR A 123 -0.85 -20.75 -15.92
N TYR A 124 -0.48 -20.00 -16.95
CA TYR A 124 -1.43 -19.47 -17.92
C TYR A 124 -1.75 -20.58 -18.92
N GLU A 125 -3.01 -21.01 -18.96
CA GLU A 125 -3.74 -21.37 -20.19
C GLU A 125 -5.16 -20.84 -20.06
#